data_AF-A0A443KGU3-F1
#
_entry.id   AF-A0A443KGU3-F1
#
_cell.length_a   1.000
_cell.length_b   1.000
_cell.length_c   1.000
_cell.angle_alpha   90.00
_cell.angle_beta   90.00
_cell.angle_gamma   90.00
#
_symmetry.space_group_name_H-M   'P 1'
#
loop_
_entity.id
_entity.type
_entity.pdbx_description
1 polymer ?
#
loop_
_entity_poly.entity_id
_entity_poly.type
_entity_poly.pdbx_seq_one_letter_code
_entity_poly.pdbx_strand_id
1 'polypeptide(L)'
;MGTLTLPGNFEIAPGHRVREWSGLTLNDADSGTVDWQKALTILDARIRSRFIEPGQLLINSENGTGRGTNGFAVLAIDFLLIETIQGFRSGRTSHNGQSKALFKTFLTAWPAFTSCVPAGKSAESLAVDVYEQGRCALHHTGSTDRIVVRKSGNMFVFHDDKRIEINRSRLHQELSKAFDNYLADLKALPNVDLRKNFRTKMNHICS
;
A
#
# COMPACT_ATOMS: atom_id res chain seq x y z
N MET A 1 -27.78 -7.95 7.36
CA MET A 1 -26.75 -8.98 7.48
C MET A 1 -26.02 -8.72 8.78
N GLY A 2 -26.09 -9.66 9.74
CA GLY A 2 -25.39 -9.49 11.03
C GLY A 2 -23.89 -9.35 10.77
N THR A 3 -23.27 -8.32 11.32
CA THR A 3 -21.81 -8.20 11.37
C THR A 3 -21.28 -9.35 12.23
N LEU A 4 -20.76 -10.38 11.57
CA LEU A 4 -20.03 -11.45 12.23
C LEU A 4 -18.76 -10.83 12.79
N THR A 5 -18.75 -10.60 14.10
CA THR A 5 -17.56 -10.14 14.80
C THR A 5 -16.47 -11.18 14.73
N LEU A 6 -15.27 -10.76 14.33
CA LEU A 6 -14.12 -11.66 14.34
C LEU A 6 -13.87 -12.17 15.77
N PRO A 7 -13.57 -13.47 15.95
CA PRO A 7 -13.26 -14.00 17.27
C PRO A 7 -12.08 -13.27 17.89
N GLY A 8 -12.10 -13.04 19.21
CA GLY A 8 -11.01 -12.35 19.91
C GLY A 8 -9.62 -13.01 19.72
N ASN A 9 -9.58 -14.31 19.45
CA ASN A 9 -8.34 -15.04 19.17
C ASN A 9 -7.92 -15.02 17.69
N PHE A 10 -8.68 -14.43 16.78
CA PHE A 10 -8.33 -14.34 15.37
C PHE A 10 -7.05 -13.51 15.18
N GLU A 11 -6.12 -13.99 14.36
CA GLU A 11 -4.83 -13.32 14.13
C GLU A 11 -4.97 -12.24 13.04
N ILE A 12 -4.79 -10.98 13.44
CA ILE A 12 -4.91 -9.81 12.55
C ILE A 12 -3.56 -9.35 11.99
N ALA A 13 -2.46 -9.77 12.60
CA ALA A 13 -1.09 -9.66 12.11
C ALA A 13 -0.28 -10.78 12.78
N PRO A 14 0.85 -11.23 12.23
CA PRO A 14 1.66 -12.25 12.88
C PRO A 14 1.96 -11.90 14.33
N GLY A 15 1.58 -12.78 15.27
CA GLY A 15 1.75 -12.57 16.70
C GLY A 15 0.75 -11.61 17.35
N HIS A 16 -0.26 -11.11 16.62
CA HIS A 16 -1.22 -10.13 17.13
C HIS A 16 -2.67 -10.53 16.83
N ARG A 17 -3.51 -10.56 17.88
CA ARG A 17 -4.91 -11.00 17.81
C ARG A 17 -5.90 -9.85 17.96
N VAL A 18 -7.14 -10.08 17.52
CA VAL A 18 -8.27 -9.13 17.68
C VAL A 18 -8.38 -8.61 19.11
N ARG A 19 -8.35 -9.50 20.11
CA ARG A 19 -8.45 -9.11 21.54
C ARG A 19 -7.38 -8.13 22.00
N GLU A 20 -6.19 -8.17 21.39
CA GLU A 20 -5.11 -7.25 21.74
C GLU A 20 -5.34 -5.86 21.15
N TRP A 21 -5.99 -5.77 19.99
CA TRP A 21 -6.45 -4.49 19.43
C TRP A 21 -7.65 -3.94 20.23
N SER A 22 -8.65 -4.77 20.48
CA SER A 22 -9.88 -4.37 21.17
C SER A 22 -9.65 -3.92 22.62
N GLY A 23 -8.55 -4.35 23.24
CA GLY A 23 -8.16 -3.94 24.59
C GLY A 23 -7.41 -2.60 24.67
N LEU A 24 -7.10 -1.95 23.54
CA LEU A 24 -6.35 -0.69 23.53
C LEU A 24 -7.24 0.52 23.82
N THR A 25 -6.72 1.45 24.62
CA THR A 25 -7.33 2.76 24.89
C THR A 25 -6.61 3.84 24.09
N LEU A 26 -7.08 4.07 22.86
CA LEU A 26 -6.45 5.00 21.92
C LEU A 26 -7.04 6.41 22.02
N ASN A 27 -6.26 7.35 22.56
CA ASN A 27 -6.53 8.79 22.49
C ASN A 27 -5.89 9.39 21.24
N ASP A 28 -6.67 9.75 20.22
CA ASP A 28 -6.14 10.27 18.95
C ASP A 28 -5.36 11.61 19.11
N ALA A 29 -5.48 12.31 20.23
CA ALA A 29 -4.71 13.53 20.52
C ALA A 29 -3.28 13.25 21.02
N ASP A 30 -3.02 12.03 21.52
CA ASP A 30 -1.72 11.67 22.12
C ASP A 30 -1.27 10.30 21.60
N SER A 31 -0.38 10.31 20.61
CA SER A 31 0.26 9.12 20.02
C SER A 31 1.42 8.56 20.86
N GLY A 32 1.79 9.21 21.97
CA GLY A 32 2.93 8.82 22.80
C GLY A 32 2.63 7.68 23.77
N THR A 33 1.37 7.29 23.93
CA THR A 33 0.95 6.28 24.91
C THR A 33 1.42 4.87 24.55
N VAL A 34 1.53 4.00 25.55
CA VAL A 34 1.88 2.58 25.38
C VAL A 34 0.88 1.87 24.45
N ASP A 35 -0.41 2.19 24.56
CA ASP A 35 -1.45 1.61 23.71
C ASP A 35 -1.30 2.06 22.26
N TRP A 36 -0.90 3.31 22.01
CA TRP A 36 -0.59 3.77 20.66
C TRP A 36 0.66 3.10 20.08
N GLN A 37 1.71 2.94 20.87
CA GLN A 37 2.90 2.20 20.44
C GLN A 37 2.54 0.75 20.06
N LYS A 38 1.67 0.10 20.85
CA LYS A 38 1.16 -1.23 20.53
C LYS A 38 0.29 -1.24 19.28
N ALA A 39 -0.59 -0.26 19.09
CA ALA A 39 -1.38 -0.10 17.87
C ALA A 39 -0.52 0.01 16.60
N LEU A 40 0.54 0.82 16.66
CA LEU A 40 1.48 0.99 15.55
C LEU A 40 2.30 -0.27 15.30
N THR A 41 2.66 -1.02 16.33
CA THR A 41 3.34 -2.32 16.20
C THR A 41 2.47 -3.33 15.47
N ILE A 42 1.17 -3.41 15.81
CA ILE A 42 0.21 -4.28 15.12
C ILE A 42 0.10 -3.90 13.64
N LEU A 43 0.01 -2.61 13.33
CA LEU A 43 -0.05 -2.12 11.95
C LEU A 43 1.23 -2.46 11.18
N ASP A 44 2.39 -2.20 11.77
CA ASP A 44 3.70 -2.47 11.17
C ASP A 44 3.85 -3.96 10.83
N ALA A 45 3.61 -4.84 11.81
CA ALA A 45 3.61 -6.28 11.60
C ALA A 45 2.65 -6.71 10.50
N ARG A 46 1.43 -6.13 10.46
CA ARG A 46 0.41 -6.47 9.45
C ARG A 46 0.87 -6.14 8.04
N ILE A 47 1.38 -4.93 7.83
CA ILE A 47 1.71 -4.45 6.49
C ILE A 47 3.03 -5.07 6.01
N ARG A 48 4.04 -5.16 6.88
CA ARG A 48 5.32 -5.75 6.52
C ARG A 48 5.17 -7.21 6.12
N SER A 49 4.53 -8.01 6.97
CA SER A 49 4.46 -9.46 6.74
C SER A 49 3.57 -9.86 5.57
N ARG A 50 2.58 -9.04 5.21
CA ARG A 50 1.60 -9.37 4.16
C ARG A 50 1.95 -8.82 2.80
N PHE A 51 2.72 -7.73 2.75
CA PHE A 51 3.00 -7.02 1.49
C PHE A 51 4.49 -6.80 1.29
N ILE A 52 5.15 -6.09 2.21
CA ILE A 52 6.54 -5.65 2.01
C ILE A 52 7.49 -6.84 1.98
N GLU A 53 7.50 -7.68 3.01
CA GLU A 53 8.42 -8.82 3.10
C GLU A 53 8.19 -9.84 1.97
N PRO A 54 6.95 -10.26 1.64
CA PRO A 54 6.73 -11.14 0.49
C PRO A 54 7.23 -10.55 -0.84
N GLY A 55 6.98 -9.27 -1.10
CA GLY A 55 7.48 -8.60 -2.31
C GLY A 55 9.00 -8.58 -2.35
N GLN A 56 9.66 -8.26 -1.23
CA GLN A 56 11.11 -8.24 -1.12
C GLN A 56 11.72 -9.64 -1.29
N LEU A 57 11.10 -10.69 -0.76
CA LEU A 57 11.53 -12.08 -0.96
C LEU A 57 11.48 -12.49 -2.44
N LEU A 58 10.42 -12.11 -3.16
CA LEU A 58 10.28 -12.37 -4.59
C LEU A 58 11.29 -11.59 -5.44
N ILE A 59 11.67 -10.39 -5.02
CA ILE A 59 12.74 -9.62 -5.66
C ILE A 59 14.08 -10.29 -5.41
N ASN A 60 14.36 -10.65 -4.15
CA ASN A 60 15.64 -11.22 -3.73
C ASN A 60 15.92 -12.60 -4.33
N SER A 61 14.89 -13.41 -4.55
CA SER A 61 15.04 -14.74 -5.16
C SER A 61 15.54 -14.71 -6.60
N GLU A 62 15.60 -13.52 -7.23
CA GLU A 62 16.12 -13.30 -8.58
C GLU A 62 17.41 -12.47 -8.62
N ASN A 63 18.04 -12.22 -7.47
CA ASN A 63 19.35 -11.58 -7.43
C ASN A 63 20.38 -12.48 -8.12
N GLY A 64 21.18 -11.89 -9.01
CA GLY A 64 22.14 -12.64 -9.83
C GLY A 64 21.56 -13.41 -11.02
N THR A 65 20.23 -13.40 -11.23
CA THR A 65 19.62 -14.04 -12.40
C THR A 65 19.48 -13.05 -13.57
N GLY A 66 19.81 -13.51 -14.78
CA GLY A 66 19.70 -12.70 -16.00
C GLY A 66 18.25 -12.41 -16.44
N ARG A 67 17.31 -13.28 -16.09
CA ARG A 67 15.87 -13.12 -16.37
C ARG A 67 15.07 -13.08 -15.07
N GLY A 68 14.14 -12.13 -14.96
CA GLY A 68 13.17 -12.09 -13.87
C GLY A 68 11.84 -12.75 -14.24
N THR A 69 11.20 -13.42 -13.29
CA THR A 69 9.96 -14.20 -13.48
C THR A 69 8.82 -13.75 -12.57
N ASN A 70 9.16 -13.17 -11.42
CA ASN A 70 8.25 -12.75 -10.36
C ASN A 70 7.76 -11.31 -10.56
N GLY A 71 8.02 -10.68 -11.72
CA GLY A 71 7.73 -9.27 -11.97
C GLY A 71 6.27 -8.90 -11.74
N PHE A 72 5.35 -9.70 -12.30
CA PHE A 72 3.91 -9.47 -12.14
C PHE A 72 3.43 -9.70 -10.71
N ALA A 73 3.97 -10.72 -10.03
CA ALA A 73 3.63 -11.00 -8.63
C ALA A 73 4.04 -9.85 -7.71
N VAL A 74 5.25 -9.30 -7.89
CA VAL A 74 5.72 -8.13 -7.14
C VAL A 74 4.82 -6.92 -7.41
N LEU A 75 4.51 -6.61 -8.68
CA LEU A 75 3.61 -5.50 -9.00
C LEU A 75 2.20 -5.69 -8.43
N ALA A 76 1.64 -6.89 -8.46
CA ALA A 76 0.33 -7.17 -7.88
C ALA A 76 0.31 -6.87 -6.38
N ILE A 77 1.34 -7.30 -5.64
CA ILE A 77 1.49 -7.01 -4.21
C ILE A 77 1.63 -5.50 -3.97
N ASP A 78 2.50 -4.84 -4.73
CA ASP A 78 2.76 -3.41 -4.60
C ASP A 78 1.52 -2.55 -4.92
N PHE A 79 0.74 -2.95 -5.93
CA PHE A 79 -0.50 -2.27 -6.28
C PHE A 79 -1.59 -2.43 -5.20
N LEU A 80 -1.68 -3.60 -4.56
CA LEU A 80 -2.53 -3.79 -3.39
C LEU A 80 -2.05 -2.94 -2.20
N LEU A 81 -0.73 -2.81 -2.01
CA LEU A 81 -0.15 -1.99 -0.95
C LEU A 81 -0.46 -0.51 -1.14
N ILE A 82 -0.40 0.02 -2.37
CA ILE A 82 -0.80 1.39 -2.72
C ILE A 82 -2.23 1.69 -2.22
N GLU A 83 -3.19 0.85 -2.58
CA GLU A 83 -4.59 1.01 -2.15
C GLU A 83 -4.72 0.88 -0.64
N THR A 84 -4.00 -0.08 -0.05
CA THR A 84 -4.04 -0.36 1.38
C THR A 84 -3.58 0.85 2.19
N ILE A 85 -2.42 1.43 1.87
CA ILE A 85 -1.90 2.62 2.56
C ILE A 85 -2.88 3.78 2.42
N GLN A 86 -3.41 4.04 1.22
CA GLN A 86 -4.37 5.12 1.03
C GLN A 86 -5.70 4.88 1.75
N GLY A 87 -6.17 3.63 1.79
CA GLY A 87 -7.36 3.24 2.53
C GLY A 87 -7.20 3.49 4.04
N PHE A 88 -6.02 3.24 4.59
CA PHE A 88 -5.67 3.59 5.97
C PHE A 88 -5.62 5.11 6.18
N ARG A 89 -4.93 5.85 5.30
CA ARG A 89 -4.84 7.32 5.37
C ARG A 89 -6.21 8.01 5.36
N SER A 90 -7.17 7.44 4.65
CA SER A 90 -8.52 8.00 4.47
C SER A 90 -9.61 7.31 5.31
N GLY A 91 -9.25 6.34 6.15
CA GLY A 91 -10.19 5.64 7.03
C GLY A 91 -11.25 4.82 6.31
N ARG A 92 -10.98 4.38 5.07
CA ARG A 92 -11.97 3.73 4.19
C ARG A 92 -12.18 2.29 4.57
N THR A 93 -13.33 1.98 5.16
CA THR A 93 -13.67 0.61 5.59
C THR A 93 -13.93 -0.31 4.39
N SER A 94 -14.67 0.17 3.38
CA SER A 94 -14.90 -0.53 2.10
C SER A 94 -14.12 0.08 0.93
N HIS A 95 -13.69 -0.77 0.00
CA HIS A 95 -13.04 -0.36 -1.26
C HIS A 95 -13.98 -0.53 -2.47
N ASN A 96 -15.22 -0.98 -2.26
CA ASN A 96 -16.17 -1.26 -3.34
C ASN A 96 -16.43 0.01 -4.16
N GLY A 97 -16.08 -0.04 -5.45
CA GLY A 97 -16.18 1.11 -6.36
C GLY A 97 -15.18 2.25 -6.10
N GLN A 98 -14.23 2.09 -5.18
CA GLN A 98 -13.31 3.14 -4.76
C GLN A 98 -11.84 2.87 -5.09
N SER A 99 -11.49 1.64 -5.54
CA SER A 99 -10.12 1.24 -5.87
C SER A 99 -9.39 2.23 -6.79
N LYS A 100 -10.01 2.63 -7.90
CA LYS A 100 -9.42 3.60 -8.83
C LYS A 100 -9.13 4.95 -8.16
N ALA A 101 -10.07 5.43 -7.33
CA ALA A 101 -9.92 6.71 -6.65
C ALA A 101 -8.81 6.68 -5.59
N LEU A 102 -8.73 5.60 -4.80
CA LEU A 102 -7.67 5.41 -3.81
C LEU A 102 -6.30 5.31 -4.47
N PHE A 103 -6.18 4.49 -5.51
CA PHE A 103 -4.94 4.31 -6.25
C PHE A 103 -4.46 5.63 -6.88
N LYS A 104 -5.37 6.35 -7.54
CA LYS A 104 -5.08 7.67 -8.13
C LYS A 104 -4.61 8.65 -7.05
N THR A 105 -5.36 8.77 -5.96
CA THR A 105 -5.05 9.71 -4.86
C THR A 105 -3.69 9.42 -4.24
N PHE A 106 -3.33 8.15 -4.04
CA PHE A 106 -2.02 7.79 -3.55
C PHE A 106 -0.91 8.26 -4.49
N LEU A 107 -0.99 7.88 -5.76
CA LEU A 107 0.07 8.17 -6.72
C LEU A 107 0.26 9.68 -6.92
N THR A 108 -0.83 10.44 -7.06
CA THR A 108 -0.71 11.88 -7.32
C THR A 108 -0.27 12.69 -6.12
N ALA A 109 -0.45 12.18 -4.90
CA ALA A 109 0.09 12.77 -3.68
C ALA A 109 1.51 12.30 -3.34
N TRP A 110 2.08 11.36 -4.10
CA TRP A 110 3.33 10.70 -3.76
C TRP A 110 4.52 11.27 -4.54
N PRO A 111 5.49 11.95 -3.87
CA PRO A 111 6.60 12.63 -4.56
C PRO A 111 7.43 11.73 -5.47
N ALA A 112 7.64 10.45 -5.11
CA ALA A 112 8.41 9.53 -5.93
C ALA A 112 7.73 9.27 -7.29
N PHE A 113 6.39 9.17 -7.31
CA PHE A 113 5.63 9.02 -8.55
C PHE A 113 5.58 10.32 -9.34
N THR A 114 5.27 11.45 -8.70
CA THR A 114 5.13 12.73 -9.41
C THR A 114 6.45 13.20 -10.02
N SER A 115 7.59 12.85 -9.42
CA SER A 115 8.93 13.08 -9.99
C SER A 115 9.21 12.29 -11.27
N CYS A 116 8.42 11.24 -11.56
CA CYS A 116 8.51 10.46 -12.80
C CYS A 116 7.57 10.98 -13.90
N VAL A 117 6.72 11.96 -13.61
CA VAL A 117 5.75 12.51 -14.58
C VAL A 117 6.51 13.39 -15.58
N PRO A 118 6.43 13.11 -16.89
CA PRO A 118 7.08 13.95 -17.89
C PRO A 118 6.52 15.37 -17.91
N ALA A 119 7.37 16.34 -18.23
CA ALA A 119 6.95 17.73 -18.37
C ALA A 119 5.74 17.87 -19.33
N GLY A 120 4.76 18.67 -18.92
CA GLY A 120 3.53 18.90 -19.68
C GLY A 120 2.51 17.75 -19.67
N LYS A 121 2.77 16.64 -18.95
CA LYS A 121 1.80 15.55 -18.78
C LYS A 121 1.09 15.64 -17.43
N SER A 122 -0.14 15.12 -17.36
CA SER A 122 -0.95 15.10 -16.13
C SER A 122 -0.63 13.89 -15.27
N ALA A 123 -0.22 14.12 -14.01
CA ALA A 123 -0.03 13.06 -13.02
C ALA A 123 -1.30 12.23 -12.80
N GLU A 124 -2.48 12.88 -12.81
CA GLU A 124 -3.77 12.19 -12.67
C GLU A 124 -4.04 11.24 -13.84
N SER A 125 -3.82 11.69 -15.07
CA SER A 125 -4.03 10.85 -16.25
C SER A 125 -3.09 9.64 -16.25
N LEU A 126 -1.82 9.84 -15.89
CA LEU A 126 -0.85 8.75 -15.84
C LEU A 126 -1.13 7.79 -14.68
N ALA A 127 -1.60 8.28 -13.53
CA ALA A 127 -2.03 7.42 -12.43
C ALA A 127 -3.24 6.55 -12.82
N VAL A 128 -4.16 7.08 -13.64
CA VAL A 128 -5.26 6.30 -14.23
C VAL A 128 -4.71 5.24 -15.19
N ASP A 129 -3.78 5.60 -16.07
CA ASP A 129 -3.17 4.65 -17.00
C ASP A 129 -2.47 3.49 -16.25
N VAL A 130 -1.74 3.77 -15.16
CA VAL A 130 -1.12 2.73 -14.30
C VAL A 130 -2.16 1.84 -13.62
N TYR A 131 -3.27 2.43 -13.14
CA TYR A 131 -4.35 1.67 -12.52
C TYR A 131 -5.01 0.72 -13.53
N GLU A 132 -5.37 1.21 -14.72
CA GLU A 132 -6.12 0.42 -15.71
C GLU A 132 -5.24 -0.66 -16.34
N GLN A 133 -4.07 -0.28 -16.85
CA GLN A 133 -3.18 -1.19 -17.58
C GLN A 133 -2.39 -2.14 -16.67
N GLY A 134 -2.26 -1.78 -15.39
CA GLY A 134 -1.49 -2.52 -14.40
C GLY A 134 -2.38 -3.19 -13.40
N ARG A 135 -2.83 -2.45 -12.39
CA ARG A 135 -3.62 -3.00 -11.28
C ARG A 135 -4.84 -3.78 -11.77
N CYS A 136 -5.68 -3.15 -12.59
CA CYS A 136 -6.94 -3.72 -13.06
C CYS A 136 -6.70 -4.92 -13.97
N ALA A 137 -5.83 -4.77 -14.98
CA ALA A 137 -5.44 -5.86 -15.87
C ALA A 137 -4.87 -7.06 -15.09
N LEU A 138 -3.88 -6.85 -14.22
CA LEU A 138 -3.27 -7.95 -13.45
C LEU A 138 -4.30 -8.71 -12.61
N HIS A 139 -5.25 -7.99 -12.01
CA HIS A 139 -6.27 -8.59 -11.18
C HIS A 139 -7.34 -9.37 -11.96
N HIS A 140 -7.74 -8.89 -13.15
CA HIS A 140 -8.85 -9.47 -13.91
C HIS A 140 -8.43 -10.41 -15.05
N THR A 141 -7.23 -10.22 -15.61
CA THR A 141 -6.74 -10.99 -16.77
C THR A 141 -5.46 -11.78 -16.48
N GLY A 142 -4.80 -11.53 -15.34
CA GLY A 142 -3.50 -12.14 -15.02
C GLY A 142 -2.34 -11.61 -15.88
N SER A 143 -2.56 -10.51 -16.60
CA SER A 143 -1.57 -9.86 -17.47
C SER A 143 -1.55 -8.36 -17.24
N THR A 144 -0.56 -7.67 -17.78
CA THR A 144 -0.62 -6.22 -17.97
C THR A 144 -0.97 -5.90 -19.42
N ASP A 145 -1.48 -4.69 -19.69
CA ASP A 145 -1.74 -4.26 -21.07
C ASP A 145 -0.43 -3.78 -21.75
N ARG A 146 -0.10 -2.49 -21.66
CA ARG A 146 1.14 -1.94 -22.25
C ARG A 146 2.21 -1.67 -21.21
N ILE A 147 2.21 -2.43 -20.11
CA ILE A 147 3.27 -2.31 -19.11
C ILE A 147 4.41 -3.27 -19.41
N VAL A 148 5.62 -2.75 -19.39
CA VAL A 148 6.86 -3.52 -19.40
C VAL A 148 7.46 -3.50 -18.01
N VAL A 149 7.57 -4.67 -17.38
CA VAL A 149 8.16 -4.79 -16.05
C VAL A 149 9.68 -4.89 -16.15
N ARG A 150 10.38 -4.00 -15.46
CA ARG A 150 11.83 -3.91 -15.42
C ARG A 150 12.35 -4.31 -14.03
N LYS A 151 13.59 -4.82 -13.98
CA LYS A 151 14.33 -5.10 -12.73
C LYS A 151 15.15 -3.90 -12.23
N SER A 152 15.46 -2.95 -13.13
CA SER A 152 16.36 -1.81 -12.91
C SER A 152 15.90 -0.59 -13.73
N GLY A 153 16.54 0.57 -13.48
CA GLY A 153 16.21 1.83 -14.15
C GLY A 153 15.31 2.75 -13.32
N ASN A 154 14.66 3.71 -13.98
CA ASN A 154 13.71 4.63 -13.37
C ASN A 154 12.47 3.90 -12.85
N MET A 155 11.85 4.43 -11.79
CA MET A 155 10.68 3.79 -11.15
C MET A 155 9.52 3.65 -12.15
N PHE A 156 9.19 4.74 -12.83
CA PHE A 156 8.27 4.77 -13.96
C PHE A 156 8.94 5.45 -15.15
N VAL A 157 8.68 4.95 -16.36
CA VAL A 157 8.96 5.62 -17.62
C VAL A 157 7.70 5.57 -18.47
N PHE A 158 7.17 6.74 -18.82
CA PHE A 158 5.97 6.87 -19.63
C PHE A 158 6.33 7.23 -21.07
N HIS A 159 5.72 6.54 -22.03
CA HIS A 159 5.94 6.72 -23.46
C HIS A 159 4.69 7.28 -24.13
N ASP A 160 4.85 8.00 -25.25
CA ASP A 160 3.73 8.62 -25.97
C ASP A 160 2.78 7.58 -26.60
N ASP A 161 3.25 6.38 -26.86
CA ASP A 161 2.47 5.23 -27.34
C ASP A 161 1.64 4.53 -26.24
N LYS A 162 1.50 5.16 -25.06
CA LYS A 162 0.85 4.64 -23.85
C LYS A 162 1.55 3.47 -23.18
N ARG A 163 2.73 3.05 -23.66
CA ARG A 163 3.54 2.06 -22.95
C ARG A 163 4.08 2.66 -21.66
N ILE A 164 4.15 1.84 -20.62
CA ILE A 164 4.66 2.24 -19.30
C ILE A 164 5.73 1.22 -18.90
N GLU A 165 6.92 1.67 -18.58
CA GLU A 165 7.92 0.81 -17.96
C GLU A 165 7.89 1.01 -16.45
N ILE A 166 7.82 -0.08 -15.69
CA ILE A 166 7.82 -0.04 -14.23
C ILE A 166 8.99 -0.85 -13.72
N ASN A 167 9.94 -0.18 -13.04
CA ASN A 167 10.96 -0.89 -12.29
C ASN A 167 10.35 -1.40 -10.98
N ARG A 168 10.02 -2.69 -10.95
CA ARG A 168 9.37 -3.32 -9.79
C ARG A 168 10.20 -3.18 -8.50
N SER A 169 11.53 -3.26 -8.61
CA SER A 169 12.41 -3.27 -7.44
C SER A 169 12.44 -1.88 -6.80
N ARG A 170 12.50 -0.85 -7.64
CA ARG A 170 12.48 0.54 -7.17
C ARG A 170 11.09 0.95 -6.68
N LEU A 171 10.02 0.53 -7.35
CA LEU A 171 8.65 0.75 -6.87
C LEU A 171 8.46 0.17 -5.46
N HIS A 172 8.84 -1.09 -5.26
CA HIS A 172 8.73 -1.77 -3.97
C HIS A 172 9.52 -1.06 -2.86
N GLN A 173 10.76 -0.66 -3.15
CA GLN A 173 11.59 0.09 -2.21
C GLN A 173 10.97 1.44 -1.84
N GLU A 174 10.48 2.19 -2.81
CA GLU A 174 9.84 3.49 -2.55
C GLU A 174 8.51 3.31 -1.80
N LEU A 175 7.73 2.25 -2.06
CA LEU A 175 6.52 1.95 -1.29
C LEU A 175 6.81 1.56 0.16
N SER A 176 7.89 0.82 0.40
CA SER A 176 8.36 0.52 1.75
C SER A 176 8.67 1.81 2.52
N LYS A 177 9.38 2.77 1.90
CA LYS A 177 9.61 4.10 2.46
C LYS A 177 8.32 4.89 2.65
N ALA A 178 7.37 4.80 1.72
CA ALA A 178 6.08 5.46 1.84
C ALA A 178 5.29 4.95 3.05
N PHE A 179 5.40 3.65 3.36
CA PHE A 179 4.82 3.07 4.57
C PHE A 179 5.56 3.51 5.85
N ASP A 180 6.89 3.55 5.84
CA ASP A 180 7.68 4.06 6.96
C ASP A 180 7.31 5.53 7.28
N ASN A 181 7.17 6.36 6.26
CA ASN A 181 6.72 7.74 6.39
C ASN A 181 5.29 7.80 6.96
N TYR A 182 4.39 6.92 6.53
CA TYR A 182 3.04 6.86 7.09
C TYR A 182 3.04 6.50 8.59
N LEU A 183 3.90 5.58 9.03
CA LEU A 183 4.08 5.27 10.46
C LEU A 183 4.65 6.46 11.23
N ALA A 184 5.60 7.20 10.65
CA ALA A 184 6.14 8.41 11.24
C ALA A 184 5.06 9.50 11.36
N ASP A 185 4.22 9.68 10.33
CA ASP A 185 3.10 10.61 10.34
C ASP A 185 2.09 10.28 11.45
N LEU A 186 1.78 8.99 11.67
CA LEU A 186 0.90 8.58 12.77
C LEU A 186 1.47 8.93 14.15
N LYS A 187 2.80 8.85 14.31
CA LYS A 187 3.49 9.23 15.55
C LYS A 187 3.52 10.74 15.77
N ALA A 188 3.54 11.54 14.71
CA ALA A 188 3.64 12.99 14.81
C ALA A 188 2.38 13.60 15.47
N LEU A 189 2.57 14.39 16.54
CA LEU A 189 1.48 15.01 17.32
C LEU A 189 0.39 15.72 16.50
N PRO A 190 0.66 16.50 15.44
CA PRO A 190 -0.40 17.26 14.75
C PRO A 190 -1.42 16.39 13.98
N ASN A 191 -1.14 15.10 13.75
CA ASN A 191 -1.90 14.27 12.82
C ASN A 191 -3.10 13.52 13.45
N VAL A 192 -3.96 14.24 14.19
CA VAL A 192 -5.13 13.66 14.89
C VAL A 192 -6.10 12.97 13.93
N ASP A 193 -6.44 13.61 12.81
CA ASP A 193 -7.37 13.03 11.82
C ASP A 193 -6.80 11.77 11.15
N LEU A 194 -5.50 11.75 10.90
CA LEU A 194 -4.82 10.58 10.34
C LEU A 194 -4.91 9.37 11.30
N ARG A 195 -4.73 9.63 12.59
CA ARG A 195 -4.89 8.63 13.65
C ARG A 195 -6.32 8.11 13.77
N LYS A 196 -7.31 9.02 13.70
CA LYS A 196 -8.73 8.64 13.67
C LYS A 196 -9.07 7.77 12.47
N ASN A 197 -8.51 8.08 11.30
CA ASN A 197 -8.68 7.30 10.07
C ASN A 197 -8.06 5.91 10.20
N PHE A 198 -6.83 5.82 10.70
CA PHE A 198 -6.17 4.56 11.02
C PHE A 198 -7.02 3.70 11.97
N ARG A 199 -7.46 4.27 13.10
CA ARG A 199 -8.28 3.58 14.09
C ARG A 199 -9.60 3.10 13.50
N THR A 200 -10.26 3.93 12.70
CA THR A 200 -11.50 3.56 11.99
C THR A 200 -11.29 2.34 11.10
N LYS A 201 -10.20 2.33 10.32
CA LYS A 201 -9.88 1.22 9.43
C LYS A 201 -9.56 -0.06 10.21
N MET A 202 -8.75 0.03 11.27
CA MET A 202 -8.40 -1.11 12.11
C MET A 202 -9.60 -1.69 12.87
N ASN A 203 -10.49 -0.83 13.37
CA ASN A 203 -11.73 -1.26 14.01
C ASN A 203 -12.57 -2.10 13.05
N HIS A 204 -12.72 -1.65 11.79
CA HIS A 204 -13.42 -2.43 10.79
C HIS A 204 -12.73 -3.77 10.44
N ILE A 205 -11.40 -3.80 10.45
CA ILE A 205 -10.62 -5.02 10.23
C ILE A 205 -10.82 -6.02 11.38
N CYS A 206 -11.08 -5.55 12.58
CA CYS A 206 -11.24 -6.37 13.79
C CYS A 206 -12.71 -6.66 14.14
N SER A 207 -13.65 -6.08 13.41
CA SER A 207 -15.11 -6.20 13.62
C SER A 207 -15.76 -7.33 12.82
#